data_AF-A0A353PWH6-F1
#
_entry.id   AF-A0A353PWH6-F1
#
_cell.length_a   1.000
_cell.length_b   1.000
_cell.length_c   1.000
_cell.angle_alpha   90.00
_cell.angle_beta   90.00
_cell.angle_gamma   90.00
#
_symmetry.space_group_name_H-M   'P 1'
#
loop_
_entity.id
_entity.type
_entity.pdbx_description
1 polymer ?
#
loop_
_entity_poly.entity_id
_entity_poly.type
_entity_poly.pdbx_seq_one_letter_code
_entity_poly.pdbx_strand_id
1 'polypeptide(L)'
;NVNKIDCTKTCVHHNSVNFLKITDPKSNNAFIFEPNEDSGISIQPLTISREFESKLDTFFQGTNFSFFWDLNIAPGYEVEKMLFLNIKPSKKNQTAKRKRKTLTKKS
;
A
#
# COMPACT_ATOMS: atom_id res chain seq x y z
N ASN A 1 6.56 15.54 -19.83
CA ASN A 1 5.75 14.37 -20.22
C ASN A 1 5.77 13.34 -19.10
N VAL A 2 4.77 13.36 -18.22
CA VAL A 2 4.62 12.33 -17.19
C VAL A 2 3.77 11.23 -17.81
N ASN A 3 4.41 10.13 -18.21
CA ASN A 3 3.70 8.93 -18.64
C ASN A 3 2.80 8.49 -17.49
N LYS A 4 1.47 8.58 -17.67
CA LYS A 4 0.52 8.00 -16.71
C LYS A 4 0.66 6.49 -16.78
N ILE A 5 1.32 5.92 -15.78
CA ILE A 5 1.46 4.48 -15.62
C ILE A 5 0.09 3.91 -15.25
N ASP A 6 -0.46 3.04 -16.09
CA ASP A 6 -1.68 2.29 -15.80
C ASP A 6 -1.34 1.15 -14.84
N CYS A 7 -1.48 1.43 -13.54
CA CYS A 7 -1.23 0.49 -12.45
C CYS A 7 -2.14 -0.75 -12.47
N THR A 8 -3.13 -0.85 -13.37
CA THR A 8 -3.95 -2.06 -13.56
C THR A 8 -3.37 -3.05 -14.58
N LYS A 9 -2.35 -2.67 -15.35
CA LYS A 9 -1.75 -3.52 -16.40
C LYS A 9 -0.23 -3.53 -16.40
N THR A 10 0.41 -2.59 -15.72
CA THR A 10 1.86 -2.44 -15.73
C THR A 10 2.45 -2.73 -14.37
N CYS A 11 3.46 -3.59 -14.36
CA CYS A 11 4.31 -3.78 -13.20
C CYS A 11 5.31 -2.61 -13.12
N VAL A 12 5.46 -2.03 -11.94
CA VAL A 12 6.51 -1.04 -11.66
C VAL A 12 7.60 -1.71 -10.84
N HIS A 13 8.83 -1.64 -11.32
CA HIS A 13 10.01 -2.09 -10.60
C HIS A 13 10.91 -0.90 -10.28
N HIS A 14 11.39 -0.84 -9.04
CA HIS A 14 12.36 0.17 -8.63
C HIS A 14 13.38 -0.46 -7.68
N ASN A 15 14.65 -0.06 -7.82
CA ASN A 15 15.73 -0.50 -6.94
C ASN A 15 16.06 0.59 -5.92
N SER A 16 16.80 0.28 -4.86
CA SER A 16 17.30 1.26 -3.88
C SER A 16 16.20 2.09 -3.22
N VAL A 17 15.19 1.42 -2.69
CA VAL A 17 14.10 1.99 -1.91
C VAL A 17 14.39 1.80 -0.42
N ASN A 18 14.53 2.91 0.28
CA ASN A 18 14.65 2.97 1.75
C ASN A 18 13.43 3.60 2.43
N PHE A 19 12.50 4.15 1.65
CA PHE A 19 11.27 4.76 2.15
C PHE A 19 10.18 4.70 1.08
N LEU A 20 9.00 4.20 1.44
CA LEU A 20 7.81 4.24 0.61
C LEU A 20 6.62 4.76 1.40
N LYS A 21 5.93 5.76 0.85
CA LYS A 21 4.66 6.25 1.38
C LYS A 21 3.55 6.07 0.36
N ILE A 22 2.55 5.29 0.74
CA ILE A 22 1.32 5.09 -0.03
C ILE A 22 0.21 5.86 0.66
N THR A 23 -0.48 6.74 -0.07
CA THR A 23 -1.64 7.48 0.47
C THR A 23 -2.87 7.09 -0.33
N ASP A 24 -3.91 6.62 0.35
CA ASP A 24 -5.23 6.45 -0.27
C ASP A 24 -5.92 7.82 -0.33
N PRO A 25 -6.13 8.40 -1.52
CA PRO A 25 -6.75 9.72 -1.65
C PRO A 25 -8.19 9.76 -1.11
N LYS A 26 -8.90 8.62 -1.13
CA LYS A 26 -10.31 8.56 -0.69
C LYS A 26 -10.43 8.57 0.82
N SER A 27 -9.64 7.75 1.51
CA SER A 27 -9.68 7.67 2.98
C SER A 27 -8.73 8.64 3.69
N ASN A 28 -7.80 9.25 2.96
CA ASN A 28 -6.70 10.07 3.47
C ASN A 28 -5.84 9.33 4.52
N ASN A 29 -5.82 8.01 4.45
CA ASN A 29 -4.90 7.18 5.23
C ASN A 29 -3.56 7.11 4.50
N ALA A 30 -2.47 7.11 5.26
CA ALA A 30 -1.14 6.86 4.72
C ALA A 30 -0.50 5.63 5.35
N PHE A 31 0.10 4.79 4.52
CA PHE A 31 0.91 3.66 4.88
C PHE A 31 2.37 3.99 4.54
N ILE A 32 3.26 3.83 5.49
CA ILE A 32 4.67 4.15 5.37
C ILE A 32 5.43 2.85 5.60
N PHE A 33 6.29 2.50 4.65
CA PHE A 33 7.14 1.33 4.69
C PHE A 33 8.59 1.79 4.69
N GLU A 34 9.36 1.31 5.66
CA GLU A 34 10.77 1.66 5.88
C GLU A 34 11.57 0.35 6.00
N PRO A 35 12.20 -0.11 4.92
CA PRO A 35 13.22 -1.15 4.98
C PRO A 35 14.38 -0.77 5.91
N ASN A 36 14.96 -1.73 6.64
CA ASN A 36 16.18 -1.47 7.43
C ASN A 36 17.42 -1.21 6.56
N GLU A 37 17.40 -1.68 5.32
CA GLU A 37 18.43 -1.48 4.29
C GLU A 37 17.77 -1.26 2.94
N ASP A 38 18.49 -0.67 2.00
CA ASP A 38 18.02 -0.47 0.62
C ASP A 38 17.43 -1.76 0.05
N SER A 39 16.17 -1.66 -0.39
CA SER A 39 15.40 -2.76 -0.97
C SER A 39 15.03 -2.46 -2.40
N GLY A 40 14.73 -3.49 -3.18
CA GLY A 40 13.95 -3.35 -4.39
C GLY A 40 12.45 -3.41 -4.07
N ILE A 41 11.64 -2.82 -4.94
CA ILE A 41 10.18 -2.94 -4.90
C ILE A 41 9.61 -3.31 -6.26
N SER A 42 8.62 -4.19 -6.24
CA SER A 42 7.75 -4.53 -7.36
C SER A 42 6.31 -4.20 -6.98
N ILE A 43 5.64 -3.40 -7.82
CA ILE A 43 4.25 -2.99 -7.63
C ILE A 43 3.44 -3.55 -8.80
N GLN A 44 2.46 -4.40 -8.49
CA GLN A 44 1.68 -5.12 -9.49
C GLN A 44 0.19 -5.09 -9.16
N PRO A 45 -0.70 -5.01 -10.17
CA PRO A 45 -2.11 -5.23 -9.95
C PRO A 45 -2.38 -6.69 -9.55
N LEU A 46 -3.21 -6.88 -8.53
CA LEU A 46 -3.83 -8.16 -8.23
C LEU A 46 -5.14 -8.25 -9.00
N THR A 47 -5.23 -9.18 -9.94
CA THR A 47 -6.41 -9.40 -10.77
C THR A 47 -6.90 -10.83 -10.68
N ILE A 48 -8.20 -11.04 -10.77
CA ILE A 48 -8.82 -12.36 -10.91
C ILE A 48 -9.48 -12.42 -12.28
N SER A 49 -9.17 -13.46 -13.05
CA SER A 49 -9.84 -13.73 -14.33
C SER A 49 -10.83 -14.87 -14.15
N ARG A 50 -12.07 -14.68 -14.63
CA ARG A 50 -13.09 -15.74 -14.66
C ARG A 50 -13.83 -15.70 -15.98
N GLU A 51 -14.25 -16.88 -16.45
CA GLU A 51 -15.13 -16.95 -17.61
C GLU A 51 -16.55 -16.51 -17.23
N PHE A 52 -17.10 -15.61 -18.02
CA PHE A 52 -18.48 -15.16 -17.92
C PHE A 52 -19.04 -15.07 -19.34
N GLU A 53 -20.15 -15.78 -19.61
CA GLU A 53 -20.83 -15.77 -20.92
C GLU A 53 -19.87 -16.01 -22.13
N SER A 54 -18.99 -17.01 -22.02
CA SER A 54 -18.01 -17.37 -23.05
C SER A 54 -16.93 -16.32 -23.35
N LYS A 55 -16.73 -15.35 -22.44
CA LYS A 55 -15.59 -14.41 -22.46
C LYS A 55 -14.80 -14.49 -21.16
N LEU A 56 -13.48 -14.38 -21.27
CA LEU A 56 -12.60 -14.27 -20.10
C LEU A 56 -12.57 -12.82 -19.64
N ASP A 57 -13.25 -12.52 -18.54
CA ASP A 57 -13.23 -11.19 -17.92
C ASP A 57 -12.20 -11.15 -16.79
N THR A 58 -11.41 -10.07 -16.74
CA THR A 58 -10.39 -9.84 -15.72
C THR A 58 -10.76 -8.67 -14.82
N PHE A 59 -10.82 -8.93 -13.52
CA PHE A 59 -11.29 -8.00 -12.50
C PHE A 59 -10.13 -7.60 -11.57
N PHE A 60 -9.91 -6.30 -11.42
CA PHE A 60 -8.97 -5.76 -10.44
C PHE A 60 -9.49 -5.98 -9.02
N GLN A 61 -8.63 -6.52 -8.14
CA GLN A 61 -8.93 -6.79 -6.73
C GLN A 61 -8.09 -5.95 -5.79
N GLY A 62 -6.90 -5.52 -6.21
CA GLY A 62 -6.02 -4.73 -5.36
C GLY A 62 -4.66 -4.51 -5.99
N THR A 63 -3.73 -3.96 -5.21
CA THR A 63 -2.35 -3.75 -5.64
C THR A 63 -1.43 -4.49 -4.68
N ASN A 64 -0.53 -5.30 -5.25
CA ASN A 64 0.52 -5.99 -4.53
C ASN A 64 1.77 -5.11 -4.50
N PHE A 65 2.37 -5.00 -3.31
CA PHE A 65 3.65 -4.36 -3.09
C PHE A 65 4.61 -5.41 -2.54
N SER A 66 5.63 -5.76 -3.32
CA SER A 66 6.61 -6.77 -2.96
C SER A 66 7.97 -6.12 -2.79
N PHE A 67 8.55 -6.26 -1.60
CA PHE A 67 9.91 -5.83 -1.30
C PHE A 67 10.86 -7.01 -1.50
N PHE A 68 12.02 -6.75 -2.08
CA PHE A 68 13.04 -7.78 -2.32
C PHE A 68 14.44 -7.24 -2.02
N TRP A 69 15.36 -8.14 -1.69
CA TRP A 69 16.77 -7.83 -1.48
C TRP A 69 17.61 -8.84 -2.25
N ASP A 70 18.63 -8.35 -2.94
CA ASP A 70 19.62 -9.22 -3.55
C ASP A 70 20.58 -9.69 -2.47
N LEU A 71 20.54 -10.99 -2.15
CA LEU A 71 21.35 -11.57 -1.09
C LEU A 71 22.58 -12.26 -1.69
N ASN A 72 23.75 -11.87 -1.20
CA ASN A 72 25.00 -12.58 -1.43
C ASN A 72 25.60 -12.93 -0.06
N ILE A 73 25.31 -14.14 0.43
CA ILE A 73 25.75 -14.61 1.75
C ILE A 73 26.69 -15.80 1.60
N ALA A 74 27.78 -15.80 2.37
CA ALA A 74 28.72 -16.91 2.42
C ALA A 74 28.13 -18.09 3.24
N PRO A 75 28.59 -19.34 3.01
CA PRO A 75 28.15 -20.48 3.81
C PRO A 75 28.37 -20.27 5.30
N GLY A 76 27.35 -20.54 6.11
CA GLY A 76 27.40 -20.39 7.57
C GLY A 76 27.14 -18.98 8.10
N TYR A 77 26.79 -18.02 7.24
CA TYR A 77 26.38 -16.68 7.64
C TYR A 77 24.87 -16.50 7.56
N GLU A 78 24.37 -15.62 8.42
CA GLU A 78 22.96 -15.21 8.46
C GLU A 78 22.86 -13.69 8.31
N VAL A 79 21.81 -13.22 7.65
CA VAL A 79 21.50 -11.79 7.50
C VAL A 79 20.04 -11.57 7.85
N GLU A 80 19.77 -10.48 8.56
CA GLU A 80 18.41 -10.09 8.93
C GLU A 80 17.92 -8.95 8.01
N LYS A 81 16.70 -9.08 7.49
CA LYS A 81 16.01 -8.04 6.72
C LYS A 81 14.70 -7.71 7.41
N MET A 82 14.47 -6.43 7.65
CA MET A 82 13.28 -5.93 8.32
C MET A 82 12.56 -4.90 7.46
N LEU A 83 11.24 -4.94 7.50
CA LEU A 83 10.36 -3.96 6.87
C LEU A 83 9.46 -3.36 7.96
N PHE A 84 9.71 -2.11 8.31
CA PHE A 84 8.89 -1.39 9.26
C PHE A 84 7.66 -0.84 8.56
N LEU A 85 6.46 -1.10 9.13
CA LEU A 85 5.19 -0.57 8.64
C LEU A 85 4.61 0.40 9.67
N ASN A 86 4.37 1.62 9.24
CA ASN A 86 3.64 2.63 10.00
C ASN A 86 2.35 3.03 9.28
N ILE A 87 1.23 3.02 10.02
CA ILE A 87 -0.08 3.39 9.50
C ILE A 87 -0.50 4.70 10.15
N LYS A 88 -0.62 5.75 9.32
CA LYS A 88 -1.14 7.05 9.73
C LYS A 88 -2.60 7.16 9.30
N PRO A 89 -3.56 6.88 10.19
CA PRO A 89 -4.98 7.02 9.86
C PRO A 89 -5.34 8.49 9.66
N SER A 90 -6.37 8.74 8.86
CA SER A 90 -6.94 10.07 8.76
C SER A 90 -7.51 10.49 10.11
N LYS A 91 -7.13 11.69 10.57
CA LYS A 91 -7.70 12.28 11.78
C LYS A 91 -9.18 12.53 11.52
N LYS A 92 -10.07 11.62 11.94
CA LYS A 92 -11.50 11.93 12.02
C LYS A 92 -11.65 13.12 12.95
N ASN A 93 -12.14 14.24 12.43
CA ASN A 93 -12.47 15.43 13.21
C ASN A 93 -13.35 15.03 14.39
N GLN A 94 -12.80 15.05 15.61
CA GLN A 94 -13.51 14.70 16.85
C GLN A 94 -14.68 15.65 17.15
N THR A 95 -14.87 16.70 16.36
CA THR A 95 -15.95 17.68 16.47
C THR A 95 -17.34 17.12 16.15
N ALA A 96 -17.47 15.98 15.47
CA ALA A 96 -18.79 15.36 15.22
C ALA A 96 -19.42 14.71 16.47
N LYS A 97 -18.63 14.33 17.49
CA LYS A 97 -19.17 13.76 18.75
C LYS A 97 -19.66 14.82 19.74
N ARG A 98 -19.28 16.09 19.59
CA ARG A 98 -19.61 17.15 20.57
C ARG A 98 -20.98 17.82 20.36
N LYS A 99 -21.62 17.66 19.20
CA LYS A 99 -22.95 18.24 18.93
C LYS A 99 -24.14 17.41 19.45
N ARG A 100 -23.94 16.14 19.87
CA ARG A 100 -25.06 15.28 20.33
C ARG A 100 -25.33 15.34 21.83
N LYS A 101 -24.47 15.98 22.63
CA LYS A 101 -24.66 16.14 24.09
C LYS A 101 -25.31 17.46 24.52
N THR A 102 -25.49 18.41 23.61
CA THR A 102 -26.02 19.75 23.94
C THR A 102 -27.53 19.91 23.68
N LEU A 103 -28.21 18.88 23.16
CA LEU A 103 -29.64 18.93 22.81
C LEU A 103 -30.59 18.22 23.79
N THR A 104 -30.09 17.66 24.90
CA THR A 104 -30.92 16.95 25.90
C THR A 104 -30.96 17.62 27.28
N LYS A 105 -30.60 18.90 27.39
CA LYS A 105 -30.78 19.69 28.63
C LYS A 105 -31.54 21.00 28.37
N LYS A 106 -32.76 20.89 27.85
CA LYS A 106 -33.82 21.89 28.02
C LYS A 106 -35.17 21.18 27.90
N SER A 107 -35.67 20.67 29.02
CA SER A 107 -37.10 20.55 29.32
C SER A 107 -37.26 20.49 30.83
#